data_AF-F4N4G5-F1
#
_entry.id   AF-F4N4G5-F1
#
_cell.length_a   1.000
_cell.length_b   1.000
_cell.length_c   1.000
_cell.angle_alpha   90.00
_cell.angle_beta   90.00
_cell.angle_gamma   90.00
#
_symmetry.space_group_name_H-M   'P 1'
#
loop_
_entity.id
_entity.type
_entity.pdbx_description
1 polymer ?
#
loop_
_entity_poly.entity_id
_entity_poly.type
_entity_poly.pdbx_seq_one_letter_code
_entity_poly.pdbx_strand_id
1 'polypeptide(L)'
;MMASAIAHISAMYAIFVSIAIAAGAPPMLAVLVFGMFSNLYMATTHYSGGPAAILFGCNFIPLATWWKIGFLISLVVIPIWLIIGSAWWKVLGLW
;
A
#
# COMPACT_ATOMS: atom_id res chain seq x y z
N MET A 1 -12.39 0.50 3.09
CA MET A 1 -11.18 -0.19 3.62
C MET A 1 -11.49 -1.68 3.64
N MET A 2 -10.67 -2.51 2.98
CA MET A 2 -10.96 -3.93 2.75
C MET A 2 -10.17 -4.82 3.72
N ALA A 3 -10.83 -5.86 4.24
CA ALA A 3 -10.22 -6.86 5.12
C ALA A 3 -9.42 -7.95 4.38
N SER A 4 -9.50 -7.98 3.03
CA SER A 4 -8.87 -8.99 2.18
C SER A 4 -7.92 -8.36 1.17
N ALA A 5 -6.66 -8.82 1.18
CA ALA A 5 -5.62 -8.41 0.23
C ALA A 5 -5.99 -8.73 -1.21
N ILE A 6 -6.52 -9.93 -1.44
CA ILE A 6 -6.86 -10.41 -2.77
C ILE A 6 -7.99 -9.56 -3.36
N ALA A 7 -9.03 -9.27 -2.56
CA ALA A 7 -10.14 -8.42 -3.01
C ALA A 7 -9.69 -6.98 -3.27
N HIS A 8 -8.79 -6.45 -2.45
CA HIS A 8 -8.24 -5.10 -2.65
C HIS A 8 -7.40 -5.02 -3.92
N ILE A 9 -6.46 -5.95 -4.11
CA ILE A 9 -5.59 -6.01 -5.28
C ILE A 9 -6.43 -6.21 -6.55
N SER A 10 -7.36 -7.16 -6.56
CA SER A 10 -8.16 -7.47 -7.76
C SER A 10 -9.06 -6.32 -8.21
N ALA A 11 -9.60 -5.54 -7.27
CA ALA A 11 -10.46 -4.40 -7.58
C ALA A 11 -9.68 -3.15 -8.01
N MET A 12 -8.50 -2.90 -7.43
CA MET A 12 -7.81 -1.61 -7.56
C MET A 12 -6.67 -1.67 -8.57
N TYR A 13 -5.89 -2.76 -8.59
CA TYR A 13 -4.62 -2.81 -9.31
C TYR A 13 -4.80 -2.64 -10.83
N ALA A 14 -5.65 -3.45 -11.46
CA ALA A 14 -5.84 -3.43 -12.91
C ALA A 14 -6.40 -2.08 -13.41
N ILE A 15 -7.34 -1.50 -12.67
CA ILE A 15 -7.97 -0.22 -13.02
C ILE A 15 -6.97 0.92 -12.93
N PHE A 16 -6.21 1.02 -11.84
CA PHE A 16 -5.26 2.12 -11.71
C PHE A 16 -4.06 2.01 -12.66
N VAL A 17 -3.56 0.79 -12.88
CA VAL A 17 -2.47 0.58 -13.85
C VAL A 17 -2.92 0.97 -15.26
N SER A 18 -4.10 0.53 -15.69
CA SER A 18 -4.62 0.86 -17.03
C SER A 18 -4.82 2.36 -17.22
N ILE A 19 -5.39 3.05 -16.23
CA ILE A 19 -5.55 4.52 -16.28
C ILE A 19 -4.20 5.23 -16.33
N ALA A 20 -3.22 4.81 -15.52
CA ALA A 20 -1.90 5.46 -15.48
C ALA A 20 -1.15 5.29 -16.81
N ILE A 21 -1.20 4.10 -17.40
CA ILE A 21 -0.61 3.85 -18.73
C ILE A 21 -1.31 4.71 -19.80
N ALA A 22 -2.64 4.78 -19.76
CA ALA A 22 -3.41 5.64 -20.68
C ALA A 22 -3.08 7.13 -20.52
N ALA A 23 -2.72 7.56 -19.31
CA ALA A 23 -2.26 8.93 -19.03
C ALA A 23 -0.80 9.21 -19.44
N GLY A 24 -0.11 8.23 -20.04
CA GLY A 24 1.26 8.38 -20.53
C GLY A 24 2.35 8.02 -19.50
N ALA A 25 1.99 7.41 -18.37
CA ALA A 25 2.99 6.90 -17.44
C ALA A 25 3.75 5.71 -18.05
N PRO A 26 5.06 5.58 -17.78
CA PRO A 26 5.85 4.42 -18.20
C PRO A 26 5.20 3.12 -17.68
N PRO A 27 4.91 2.13 -18.55
CA PRO A 27 4.15 0.94 -18.16
C PRO A 27 4.79 0.16 -17.00
N MET A 28 6.11 -0.01 -17.04
CA MET A 28 6.84 -0.72 -15.99
C MET A 28 6.76 0.03 -14.65
N LEU A 29 6.91 1.36 -14.66
CA LEU A 29 6.77 2.16 -13.45
C LEU A 29 5.36 2.07 -12.86
N ALA A 30 4.32 2.16 -13.70
CA ALA A 30 2.93 2.05 -13.26
C ALA A 30 2.66 0.69 -12.59
N VAL A 31 3.07 -0.41 -13.23
CA VAL A 31 2.96 -1.77 -12.70
C VAL A 31 3.65 -1.90 -11.34
N LEU A 32 4.89 -1.42 -11.23
CA LEU A 32 5.68 -1.53 -9.99
C LEU A 32 5.09 -0.69 -8.84
N VAL A 33 4.73 0.57 -9.10
CA VAL A 33 4.15 1.46 -8.09
C VAL A 33 2.85 0.87 -7.56
N PHE A 34 1.89 0.58 -8.44
CA PHE A 34 0.57 0.08 -8.01
C PHE A 34 0.66 -1.32 -7.39
N GLY A 35 1.62 -2.16 -7.82
CA GLY A 35 1.84 -3.48 -7.24
C GLY A 35 2.30 -3.39 -5.78
N MET A 36 3.25 -2.50 -5.51
CA MET A 36 3.74 -2.27 -4.15
C MET A 36 2.67 -1.63 -3.27
N PHE A 37 2.00 -0.58 -3.77
CA PHE A 37 0.93 0.11 -3.02
C PHE A 37 -0.23 -0.81 -2.65
N SER A 38 -0.52 -1.82 -3.47
CA SER A 38 -1.57 -2.77 -3.17
C SER A 38 -1.27 -3.66 -1.95
N ASN A 39 -0.04 -3.66 -1.44
CA ASN A 39 0.38 -4.39 -0.23
C ASN A 39 0.61 -3.49 0.99
N LEU A 40 0.88 -2.18 0.80
CA LEU A 40 1.25 -1.26 1.90
C LEU A 40 0.12 -1.00 2.91
N TYR A 41 -1.13 -1.25 2.53
CA TYR A 41 -2.29 -1.01 3.39
C TYR A 41 -2.33 -1.93 4.64
N MET A 42 -1.56 -3.01 4.65
CA MET A 42 -1.56 -4.02 5.74
C MET A 42 -1.18 -3.46 7.12
N ALA A 43 -0.55 -2.29 7.21
CA ALA A 43 -0.17 -1.67 8.49
C ALA A 43 -1.14 -0.60 9.02
N THR A 44 -2.27 -0.34 8.34
CA THR A 44 -3.08 0.87 8.60
C THR A 44 -4.26 0.68 9.54
N THR A 45 -4.92 -0.49 9.52
CA THR A 45 -6.11 -0.76 10.33
C THR A 45 -5.93 -2.03 11.15
N HIS A 46 -6.77 -2.19 12.18
CA HIS A 46 -6.77 -3.39 13.03
C HIS A 46 -7.34 -4.62 12.33
N TYR A 47 -7.98 -4.46 11.17
CA TYR A 47 -8.53 -5.55 10.35
C TYR A 47 -7.86 -5.66 8.98
N SER A 48 -6.72 -4.99 8.78
CA SER A 48 -6.00 -4.94 7.49
C SER A 48 -5.49 -6.31 7.02
N GLY A 49 -5.36 -7.26 7.95
CA GLY A 49 -5.00 -8.65 7.69
C GLY A 49 -5.04 -9.50 8.95
N GLY A 50 -4.83 -10.81 8.79
CA GLY A 50 -4.86 -11.79 9.88
C GLY A 50 -3.99 -11.43 11.09
N PRO A 51 -2.70 -11.05 10.89
CA PRO A 51 -1.83 -10.66 12.01
C PRO A 51 -2.32 -9.44 12.79
N ALA A 52 -2.85 -8.42 12.09
CA ALA A 52 -3.38 -7.21 12.73
C ALA A 52 -4.61 -7.50 13.59
N ALA A 53 -5.53 -8.34 13.08
CA ALA A 53 -6.74 -8.73 13.81
C ALA A 53 -6.41 -9.55 15.06
N ILE A 54 -5.43 -10.48 14.97
CA ILE A 54 -4.97 -11.28 16.11
C ILE A 54 -4.35 -10.37 17.18
N LEU A 55 -3.44 -9.47 16.81
CA LEU A 55 -2.78 -8.56 17.74
C LEU A 55 -3.73 -7.57 18.39
N PHE A 56 -4.71 -7.06 17.64
CA PHE A 56 -5.76 -6.20 18.20
C PHE A 56 -6.66 -6.97 19.18
N GLY A 57 -6.96 -8.24 18.91
CA GLY A 57 -7.73 -9.12 19.78
C GLY A 57 -7.09 -9.38 21.16
N CYS A 58 -5.78 -9.16 21.30
CA CYS A 58 -5.10 -9.24 22.60
C CYS A 58 -5.39 -8.06 23.54
N ASN A 59 -6.13 -7.03 23.09
CA ASN A 59 -6.54 -5.85 23.87
C ASN A 59 -5.38 -5.02 24.48
N PHE A 60 -4.16 -5.13 23.94
CA PHE A 60 -3.02 -4.33 24.40
C PHE A 60 -3.11 -2.85 24.04
N ILE A 61 -3.77 -2.51 22.92
CA ILE A 61 -3.79 -1.16 22.36
C ILE A 61 -5.22 -0.74 22.07
N PRO A 62 -5.69 0.43 22.57
CA PRO A 62 -7.01 0.96 22.23
C PRO A 62 -7.16 1.25 20.73
N LEU A 63 -8.39 1.11 20.21
CA LEU A 63 -8.72 1.35 18.80
C LEU A 63 -8.23 2.71 18.28
N ALA A 64 -8.48 3.78 19.03
CA ALA A 64 -8.07 5.14 18.64
C ALA A 64 -6.55 5.27 18.50
N THR A 65 -5.79 4.62 19.38
CA THR A 65 -4.32 4.62 19.34
C THR A 65 -3.82 3.83 18.14
N TRP A 66 -4.41 2.66 17.84
CA TRP A 66 -4.06 1.87 16.67
C TRP A 66 -4.21 2.67 15.37
N TRP A 67 -5.33 3.35 15.20
CA TRP A 67 -5.60 4.14 13.99
C TRP A 67 -4.70 5.37 13.88
N LYS A 68 -4.38 6.04 14.99
CA LYS A 68 -3.40 7.14 15.00
C LYS A 68 -2.02 6.66 14.54
N ILE A 69 -1.56 5.53 15.06
CA ILE A 69 -0.27 4.93 14.67
C ILE A 69 -0.30 4.53 13.19
N GLY A 70 -1.35 3.84 12.74
CA GLY A 70 -1.50 3.44 11.34
C GLY A 70 -1.48 4.62 10.37
N PHE A 71 -2.10 5.74 10.74
CA PHE A 71 -2.06 6.99 9.97
C PHE A 71 -0.66 7.62 9.95
N LEU A 72 0.04 7.67 11.09
CA LEU A 72 1.41 8.20 11.13
C LEU A 72 2.39 7.33 10.31
N ILE A 73 2.24 6.00 10.37
CA ILE A 73 3.05 5.08 9.59
C ILE A 73 2.79 5.26 8.09
N SER A 74 1.54 5.46 7.67
CA SER A 74 1.24 5.65 6.23
C SER A 74 1.89 6.92 5.69
N LEU A 75 1.96 8.00 6.47
CA LEU A 75 2.66 9.24 6.10
C LEU A 75 4.16 9.07 5.93
N VAL A 76 4.76 8.02 6.50
CA VAL A 76 6.20 7.72 6.34
C VAL A 76 6.43 6.73 5.20
N VAL A 77 5.64 5.65 5.16
CA VAL A 77 5.82 4.55 4.22
C VAL A 77 5.47 4.98 2.78
N ILE A 78 4.42 5.79 2.60
CA ILE A 78 3.99 6.25 1.27
C ILE A 78 5.09 7.11 0.60
N PRO A 79 5.64 8.16 1.23
CA PRO A 79 6.73 8.93 0.63
C PRO A 79 8.00 8.11 0.38
N ILE A 80 8.35 7.17 1.27
CA ILE A 80 9.52 6.30 1.06
C ILE A 80 9.36 5.51 -0.23
N TRP A 81 8.21 4.88 -0.46
CA TRP A 81 7.97 4.11 -1.68
C TRP A 81 7.86 4.98 -2.93
N LEU A 82 7.23 6.16 -2.83
CA LEU A 82 7.11 7.07 -3.97
C LEU A 82 8.44 7.71 -4.35
N ILE A 83 9.30 8.04 -3.39
CA ILE A 83 10.55 8.77 -3.65
C ILE A 83 11.70 7.78 -3.83
N ILE A 84 12.00 6.98 -2.80
CA ILE A 84 13.15 6.08 -2.80
C ILE A 84 12.89 4.91 -3.74
N GLY A 85 11.68 4.34 -3.74
CA GLY A 85 11.29 3.26 -4.64
C GLY A 85 11.37 3.67 -6.12
N SER A 86 10.77 4.80 -6.49
CA SER A 86 10.81 5.29 -7.87
C SER A 86 12.22 5.70 -8.33
N ALA A 87 13.02 6.31 -7.45
CA ALA A 87 14.41 6.62 -7.72
C ALA A 87 15.24 5.36 -7.93
N TRP A 88 15.03 4.32 -7.12
CA TRP A 88 15.72 3.04 -7.26
C TRP A 88 15.39 2.34 -8.58
N TRP A 89 14.12 2.33 -8.99
CA TRP A 89 13.73 1.74 -10.28
C TRP A 89 14.32 2.50 -11.48
N LYS A 90 14.51 3.82 -11.35
CA LYS A 90 15.21 4.61 -12.36
C LYS A 90 16.69 4.24 -12.45
N VAL A 91 17.36 4.01 -11.31
CA VAL A 91 18.77 3.55 -11.28
C VAL A 91 18.91 2.17 -11.93
N LEU A 92 17.92 1.29 -11.75
CA LEU A 92 17.89 -0.03 -12.38
C LEU A 92 17.52 0.00 -13.88
N GLY A 93 17.19 1.17 -14.45
CA GLY A 93 16.75 1.29 -15.85
C GLY A 93 15.38 0.68 -16.11
N LEU A 94 14.53 0.54 -15.09
CA LEU A 94 13.18 -0.01 -15.21
C LEU A 94 12.15 1.04 -15.68
N TRP A 95 12.55 2.32 -15.75
CA TRP A 95 11.81 3.39 -16.43
C TRP A 95 12.70 4.55 -16.81
#